data_AF-A0A7C0Z6K5-F1
#
_entry.id   AF-A0A7C0Z6K5-F1
#
_cell.length_a   1.000
_cell.length_b   1.000
_cell.length_c   1.000
_cell.angle_alpha   90.00
_cell.angle_beta   90.00
_cell.angle_gamma   90.00
#
_symmetry.space_group_name_H-M   'P 1'
#
loop_
_entity.id
_entity.type
_entity.pdbx_description
1 polymer ?
#
loop_
_entity_poly.entity_id
_entity_poly.type
_entity_poly.pdbx_seq_one_letter_code
_entity_poly.pdbx_strand_id
1 'polypeptide(L)'
;MSIRDTDPRHSIHLSRVDYHDTDGKLLRRYLDAPVSLGPLASVRYVIAEGDKAGGSGANFIVTWNAVQPVVAPIVESVIIGTYSRQGISFTSPTRVIETVGE
;
A
#
# COMPACT_ATOMS: atom_id res chain seq x y z
N MET A 1 2.44 -1.05 -5.13
CA MET A 1 1.26 -0.70 -4.32
C MET A 1 0.95 0.79 -4.41
N SER A 2 -0.32 1.16 -4.51
CA SER A 2 -0.84 2.52 -4.52
C SER A 2 -1.78 2.72 -3.33
N ILE A 3 -1.72 3.89 -2.70
CA ILE A 3 -2.64 4.35 -1.65
C ILE A 3 -3.23 5.67 -2.14
N ARG A 4 -4.56 5.78 -2.13
CA ARG A 4 -5.29 6.95 -2.60
C ARG A 4 -6.23 7.42 -1.50
N ASP A 5 -6.07 8.67 -1.08
CA ASP A 5 -7.11 9.33 -0.32
C ASP A 5 -8.31 9.52 -1.24
N THR A 6 -9.50 9.12 -0.78
CA THR A 6 -10.75 9.29 -1.54
C THR A 6 -11.66 10.35 -0.94
N ASP A 7 -11.26 10.96 0.18
CA ASP A 7 -11.99 12.06 0.77
C ASP A 7 -11.68 13.36 0.00
N PRO A 8 -12.71 14.12 -0.41
CA PRO A 8 -12.52 15.36 -1.16
C PRO A 8 -12.18 16.57 -0.28
N ARG A 9 -12.24 16.45 1.06
CA ARG A 9 -12.15 17.59 1.99
C ARG A 9 -11.07 17.45 3.02
N HIS A 10 -10.87 16.23 3.53
CA HIS A 10 -9.98 15.98 4.66
C HIS A 10 -8.78 15.16 4.22
N SER A 11 -7.69 15.29 4.97
CA SER A 11 -6.46 14.54 4.75
C SER A 11 -6.40 13.32 5.65
N ILE A 12 -5.65 12.31 5.22
CA ILE A 12 -5.25 11.17 6.04
C ILE A 12 -3.75 11.21 6.37
N HIS A 13 -3.36 10.54 7.46
CA HIS A 13 -1.97 10.34 7.83
C HIS A 13 -1.60 8.87 7.71
N LEU A 14 -0.60 8.57 6.89
CA LEU A 14 0.00 7.24 6.80
C LEU A 14 1.09 7.14 7.86
N SER A 15 0.93 6.21 8.80
CA SER A 15 1.90 5.99 9.88
C SER A 15 2.80 4.77 9.65
N ARG A 16 2.37 3.83 8.79
CA ARG A 16 3.12 2.61 8.49
C ARG A 16 2.90 2.17 7.05
N VAL A 17 3.98 1.80 6.37
CA VAL A 17 3.95 1.09 5.09
C VAL A 17 5.11 0.08 5.10
N ASP A 18 4.77 -1.16 5.40
CA ASP A 18 5.75 -2.23 5.59
C ASP A 18 5.57 -3.31 4.52
N TYR A 19 6.69 -3.77 3.96
CA TYR A 19 6.73 -4.84 2.98
C TYR A 19 7.31 -6.11 3.61
N HIS A 20 6.56 -7.20 3.55
CA HIS A 20 6.93 -8.50 4.09
C HIS A 20 7.08 -9.52 2.96
N ASP A 21 7.96 -10.51 3.17
CA ASP A 21 8.08 -11.66 2.28
C ASP A 21 6.97 -12.70 2.52
N THR A 22 7.05 -13.79 1.75
CA THR A 22 6.10 -14.90 1.78
C THR A 22 6.07 -15.63 3.13
N ASP A 23 7.17 -15.58 3.89
CA ASP A 23 7.27 -16.19 5.22
C ASP A 23 6.87 -15.22 6.34
N GLY A 24 6.46 -13.99 5.98
CA GLY A 24 6.02 -12.96 6.91
C GLY A 24 7.17 -12.14 7.52
N LYS A 25 8.40 -12.29 7.04
CA LYS A 25 9.53 -11.49 7.51
C LYS A 25 9.47 -10.09 6.89
N LEU A 26 9.68 -9.08 7.73
CA LEU A 26 9.78 -7.69 7.29
C LEU A 26 11.03 -7.50 6.42
N LEU A 27 10.82 -7.09 5.17
CA LEU A 27 11.88 -6.77 4.22
C LEU A 27 12.21 -5.28 4.18
N ARG A 28 11.19 -4.41 4.25
CA ARG A 28 11.38 -2.96 4.12
C ARG A 28 10.30 -2.19 4.85
N ARG A 29 10.70 -1.10 5.52
CA ARG A 29 9.81 -0.01 5.93
C ARG A 29 9.96 1.11 4.92
N TYR A 30 8.84 1.59 4.40
CA TYR A 30 8.85 2.68 3.41
C TYR A 30 8.67 4.06 4.03
N LEU A 31 8.26 4.12 5.30
CA LEU A 31 8.10 5.35 6.06
C LEU A 31 9.06 5.35 7.24
N ASP A 32 9.92 6.36 7.31
CA ASP A 32 10.73 6.66 8.50
C ASP A 32 9.97 7.55 9.50
N ALA A 33 8.99 8.30 9.01
CA ALA A 33 8.08 9.14 9.79
C ALA A 33 6.68 9.16 9.13
N PRO A 34 5.61 9.49 9.88
CA PRO A 34 4.28 9.62 9.31
C PRO A 34 4.22 10.65 8.17
N VAL A 35 3.45 10.34 7.13
CA VAL A 35 3.26 11.20 5.95
C VAL A 35 1.79 11.58 5.84
N SER A 36 1.53 12.88 5.64
CA SER A 36 0.18 13.37 5.34
C SER A 36 -0.12 13.21 3.86
N LEU A 37 -1.27 12.61 3.55
CA LEU A 37 -1.83 12.56 2.21
C LEU A 37 -2.99 13.56 2.17
N GLY A 38 -2.86 14.59 1.33
CA GLY A 38 -3.89 15.61 1.17
C GLY A 38 -5.19 15.03 0.57
N PRO A 39 -6.29 15.81 0.56
CA PRO A 39 -7.55 15.36 -0.02
C PRO A 39 -7.35 14.95 -1.49
N LEU A 40 -7.88 13.80 -1.87
CA LEU A 40 -7.72 13.18 -3.19
C LEU A 40 -6.27 12.88 -3.63
N ALA A 41 -5.27 13.07 -2.75
CA ALA A 41 -3.89 12.81 -3.10
C ALA A 41 -3.58 11.31 -3.09
N SER A 42 -2.48 10.93 -3.75
CA SER A 42 -2.07 9.54 -3.91
C SER A 42 -0.58 9.38 -3.72
N VAL A 43 -0.17 8.22 -3.18
CA VAL A 43 1.23 7.82 -3.08
C VAL A 43 1.39 6.39 -3.57
N ARG A 44 2.56 6.06 -4.14
CA ARG A 44 2.87 4.71 -4.62
C ARG A 44 4.23 4.25 -4.15
N TYR A 45 4.30 2.96 -3.86
CA TYR A 45 5.52 2.23 -3.52
C TYR A 45 5.73 1.13 -4.54
N VAL A 46 6.90 1.16 -5.19
CA VAL A 46 7.24 0.29 -6.31
C VAL A 46 8.27 -0.74 -5.85
N ILE A 47 8.02 -1.99 -6.23
CA ILE A 47 8.98 -3.09 -6.18
C ILE A 47 9.48 -3.30 -7.60
N ALA A 48 10.79 -3.37 -7.79
CA ALA A 48 11.37 -3.60 -9.11
C ALA A 48 11.05 -5.04 -9.57
N GLU A 49 10.81 -5.24 -10.87
CA GLU A 49 10.47 -6.55 -11.45
C GLU A 49 11.52 -7.63 -11.14
N GLY A 50 12.80 -7.25 -11.04
CA GLY A 50 13.89 -8.17 -10.70
C GLY A 50 14.03 -8.49 -9.21
N ASP A 51 13.26 -7.85 -8.32
CA ASP A 51 13.32 -8.10 -6.88
C ASP A 51 12.62 -9.42 -6.55
N LYS A 52 13.41 -10.38 -6.06
CA LYS A 52 12.93 -11.72 -5.67
C LYS A 52 12.78 -11.88 -4.16
N ALA A 53 13.12 -10.86 -3.37
CA ALA A 53 13.20 -10.99 -1.91
C ALA A 53 11.83 -11.32 -1.28
N GLY A 54 10.74 -10.82 -1.87
CA GLY A 54 9.39 -11.05 -1.33
C GLY A 54 8.82 -12.44 -1.58
N GLY A 55 9.25 -13.12 -2.64
CA GLY A 55 8.58 -14.34 -3.11
C GLY A 55 7.14 -14.09 -3.60
N SER A 56 6.37 -15.15 -3.81
CA SER A 56 5.03 -15.11 -4.40
C SER A 56 3.93 -14.62 -3.45
N GLY A 57 4.12 -14.79 -2.14
CA GLY A 57 3.19 -14.37 -1.07
C GLY A 57 3.55 -13.03 -0.42
N ALA A 58 4.47 -12.26 -1.02
CA ALA A 58 4.86 -10.97 -0.50
C ALA A 58 3.66 -10.04 -0.33
N ASN A 59 3.64 -9.28 0.76
CA ASN A 59 2.49 -8.44 1.10
C ASN A 59 2.91 -7.12 1.74
N PHE A 60 1.96 -6.19 1.77
CA PHE A 60 2.12 -4.90 2.40
C PHE A 60 1.17 -4.74 3.57
N ILE A 61 1.67 -4.16 4.67
CA ILE A 61 0.87 -3.71 5.79
C ILE A 61 0.89 -2.19 5.79
N VAL A 62 -0.31 -1.60 5.72
CA VAL A 62 -0.51 -0.15 5.73
C VAL A 62 -1.32 0.22 6.96
N THR A 63 -0.84 1.21 7.72
CA THR A 63 -1.59 1.83 8.81
C THR A 63 -1.80 3.28 8.48
N TRP A 64 -3.05 3.73 8.62
CA TRP A 64 -3.43 5.11 8.40
C TRP A 64 -4.40 5.55 9.49
N ASN A 65 -4.49 6.86 9.71
CA ASN A 65 -5.48 7.48 10.57
C ASN A 65 -5.93 8.83 9.99
N ALA A 66 -6.99 9.39 10.57
CA ALA A 66 -7.45 10.73 10.25
C ALA A 66 -7.91 11.43 11.54
N VAL A 67 -7.76 12.76 11.58
CA VAL A 67 -8.20 13.58 12.73
C VAL A 67 -9.73 13.69 12.77
N GLN A 68 -10.37 13.63 11.61
CA GLN A 68 -11.82 13.73 11.44
C GLN A 68 -12.34 12.47 10.72
N PRO A 69 -13.65 12.17 10.80
CA PRO A 69 -14.24 11.13 9.98
C PRO A 69 -14.01 11.41 8.49
N VAL A 70 -13.49 10.40 7.78
CA VAL A 70 -13.19 10.46 6.34
C VAL A 70 -13.72 9.24 5.62
N VAL A 71 -13.82 9.33 4.30
CA VAL A 71 -13.98 8.13 3.46
C VAL A 71 -12.67 7.32 3.52
N ALA A 72 -12.78 6.01 3.75
CA ALA A 72 -11.61 5.15 3.82
C ALA A 72 -10.79 5.21 2.51
N PRO A 73 -9.45 5.25 2.59
CA PRO A 73 -8.61 5.28 1.40
C PRO A 73 -8.73 3.98 0.61
N ILE A 74 -8.46 4.05 -0.69
CA ILE A 74 -8.29 2.86 -1.51
C ILE A 74 -6.81 2.47 -1.50
N VAL A 75 -6.53 1.24 -1.09
CA VAL A 75 -5.20 0.64 -1.21
C VAL A 75 -5.28 -0.53 -2.19
N GLU A 76 -4.38 -0.52 -3.17
CA GLU A 76 -4.39 -1.49 -4.26
C GLU A 76 -2.97 -1.74 -4.78
N SER A 77 -2.64 -2.99 -5.05
CA SER A 77 -1.41 -3.34 -5.74
C SER A 77 -1.68 -3.69 -7.19
N VAL A 78 -0.94 -3.05 -8.09
CA VAL A 78 -0.84 -3.47 -9.49
C VAL A 78 0.46 -4.22 -9.65
N ILE A 79 0.37 -5.46 -10.11
CA ILE A 79 1.51 -6.32 -10.42
C ILE A 79 1.60 -6.37 -11.94
N ILE A 80 2.79 -6.11 -12.47
CA ILE A 80 3.06 -6.13 -13.90
C ILE A 80 4.21 -7.10 -14.11
N GLY A 81 4.01 -8.10 -14.96
CA GLY A 81 5.05 -9.00 -15.40
C GLY A 81 5.16 -8.95 -16.91
N THR A 82 6.37 -8.79 -17.43
CA THR A 82 6.63 -8.83 -18.87
C THR A 82 7.58 -9.96 -19.18
N TYR A 83 7.23 -10.80 -20.15
CA TYR A 83 8.12 -11.85 -20.64
C TYR A 83 8.02 -11.96 -22.16
N SER A 84 9.14 -11.72 -22.84
CA SER A 84 9.21 -11.65 -24.30
C SER A 84 8.18 -10.64 -24.86
N ARG A 85 7.20 -11.07 -25.67
CA ARG A 85 6.14 -10.23 -26.24
C ARG A 85 4.81 -10.29 -25.47
N GLN A 86 4.80 -10.90 -24.29
CA GLN A 86 3.61 -11.04 -23.47
C GLN A 86 3.71 -10.19 -22.21
N GLY A 87 2.68 -9.38 -21.97
CA GLY A 87 2.50 -8.62 -20.75
C GLY A 87 1.31 -9.19 -19.97
N ILE A 88 1.47 -9.34 -18.66
CA ILE A 88 0.41 -9.75 -17.76
C ILE A 88 0.31 -8.71 -16.64
N SER A 89 -0.91 -8.33 -16.29
CA SER A 89 -1.16 -7.44 -15.17
C SER A 89 -2.28 -7.98 -14.27
N PHE A 90 -2.07 -7.90 -12.97
CA PHE A 90 -3.07 -8.24 -11.97
C PHE A 90 -3.23 -7.09 -10.98
N THR A 91 -4.46 -6.90 -10.50
CA THR A 91 -4.74 -6.06 -9.35
C THR A 91 -5.00 -6.94 -8.14
N SER A 92 -4.43 -6.54 -7.01
CA SER A 92 -4.69 -7.16 -5.71
C SER A 92 -5.29 -6.09 -4.79
N PRO A 93 -6.58 -6.20 -4.45
CA PRO A 93 -7.21 -5.30 -3.50
C PRO A 93 -6.76 -5.64 -2.08
N THR A 94 -6.67 -4.64 -1.22
CA THR A 94 -6.38 -4.87 0.20
C THR A 94 -7.61 -5.32 0.96
N ARG A 95 -7.38 -5.92 2.14
CA ARG A 95 -8.42 -6.16 3.14
C ARG A 95 -8.06 -5.47 4.44
N VAL A 96 -9.07 -4.95 5.12
CA VAL A 96 -8.93 -4.47 6.49
C VAL A 96 -8.72 -5.67 7.39
N ILE A 97 -7.64 -5.66 8.17
CA ILE A 97 -7.31 -6.73 9.12
C ILE A 97 -7.51 -6.29 10.58
N GLU A 98 -7.55 -4.99 10.84
CA GLU A 98 -7.72 -4.41 12.17
C GLU A 98 -8.29 -2.99 12.05
N THR A 99 -9.18 -2.63 12.97
CA THR A 99 -9.66 -1.26 13.20
C THR A 99 -9.41 -0.94 14.66
N VAL A 100 -8.69 0.16 14.94
CA VAL A 100 -8.32 0.54 16.31
C VAL A 100 -9.13 1.78 16.71
N GLY A 101 -9.94 1.67 17.76
CA GLY A 101 -10.66 2.79 18.38
C GLY A 101 -12.16 2.90 18.05
N GLU A 102 -12.93 1.85 18.34
CA GLU A 102 -14.36 1.98 18.67
C GLU A 102 -14.56 2.28 20.16
#